data_AF-J9EWP7-F1
#
_entry.id   AF-J9EWP7-F1
#
_cell.length_a   1.000
_cell.length_b   1.000
_cell.length_c   1.000
_cell.angle_alpha   90.00
_cell.angle_beta   90.00
_cell.angle_gamma   90.00
#
_symmetry.space_group_name_H-M   'P 1'
#
loop_
_entity.id
_entity.type
_entity.pdbx_description
1 polymer ?
#
loop_
_entity_poly.entity_id
_entity_poly.type
_entity_poly.pdbx_seq_one_letter_code
_entity_poly.pdbx_strand_id
1 'polypeptide(L)'
;MEICIYLADGVIWLWMTHNIVNKYIASKASEDPAFPKQQFPPVSLCSECRKQDGEFDEEVVLNFLINYYNNLKTDGLRSAPAYKVSDFEDGKLVAVETKHLSPKLQIGAFDVDAIEEADQKVTNEFGDIREWRFIDNGAYGRRYNGGSSVKRSFSILWLSVIAVVVLFIYMKYRRNRFKIWKTFYYNDYKL
;
A
#
# COMPACT_ATOMS: atom_id res chain seq x y z
N MET A 1 -25.40 7.37 4.79
CA MET A 1 -24.21 6.91 4.07
C MET A 1 -23.79 5.65 4.78
N GLU A 2 -24.34 4.54 4.33
CA GLU A 2 -23.97 3.21 4.80
C GLU A 2 -22.50 2.99 4.41
N ILE A 3 -21.70 2.67 5.41
CA ILE A 3 -20.36 2.12 5.25
C ILE A 3 -20.56 0.78 4.54
N CYS A 4 -19.71 0.41 3.56
CA CYS A 4 -19.70 -0.90 2.91
C CYS A 4 -20.03 -2.00 3.93
N ILE A 5 -21.24 -2.55 3.84
CA ILE A 5 -21.76 -3.48 4.87
C ILE A 5 -21.20 -4.88 4.59
N TYR A 6 -20.68 -5.14 3.38
CA TYR A 6 -20.16 -6.43 2.97
C TYR A 6 -18.72 -6.35 2.46
N LEU A 7 -17.95 -7.41 2.75
CA LEU A 7 -16.57 -7.57 2.28
C LEU A 7 -16.48 -7.48 0.74
N ALA A 8 -17.50 -8.00 0.04
CA ALA A 8 -17.64 -7.93 -1.40
C ALA A 8 -17.63 -6.49 -1.95
N ASP A 9 -18.34 -5.57 -1.29
CA ASP A 9 -18.43 -4.16 -1.70
C ASP A 9 -17.04 -3.50 -1.66
N GLY A 10 -16.23 -3.85 -0.65
CA GLY A 10 -14.86 -3.35 -0.53
C GLY A 10 -13.95 -3.85 -1.64
N VAL A 11 -14.10 -5.11 -2.04
CA VAL A 11 -13.34 -5.71 -3.16
C VAL A 11 -13.69 -5.03 -4.48
N ILE A 12 -14.98 -4.88 -4.79
CA ILE A 12 -15.44 -4.20 -6.00
C ILE A 12 -15.02 -2.73 -6.00
N TRP A 13 -15.17 -2.02 -4.88
CA TRP A 13 -14.75 -0.63 -4.78
C TRP A 13 -13.26 -0.44 -5.07
N LEU A 14 -12.41 -1.29 -4.51
CA LEU A 14 -10.96 -1.24 -4.75
C LEU A 14 -10.63 -1.54 -6.20
N TRP A 15 -11.25 -2.57 -6.78
CA TRP A 15 -11.09 -2.93 -8.19
C TRP A 15 -11.50 -1.78 -9.12
N MET A 16 -12.66 -1.19 -8.91
CA MET A 16 -13.16 -0.05 -9.69
C MET A 16 -12.20 1.15 -9.57
N THR A 17 -11.76 1.47 -8.34
CA THR A 17 -10.81 2.55 -8.10
C THR A 17 -9.48 2.30 -8.81
N HIS A 18 -8.95 1.08 -8.76
CA HIS A 18 -7.75 0.71 -9.51
C HIS A 18 -7.94 0.88 -11.02
N ASN A 19 -9.10 0.51 -11.56
CA ASN A 19 -9.38 0.68 -12.98
C ASN A 19 -9.52 2.15 -13.41
N ILE A 20 -10.05 3.01 -12.54
CA ILE A 20 -10.06 4.47 -12.76
C ILE A 20 -8.62 4.98 -12.83
N VAL A 21 -7.77 4.57 -11.88
CA VAL A 21 -6.36 4.96 -11.85
C VAL A 21 -5.64 4.43 -13.09
N ASN A 22 -5.83 3.16 -13.46
CA ASN A 22 -5.24 2.55 -14.67
C ASN A 22 -5.58 3.34 -15.92
N LYS A 23 -6.84 3.76 -16.09
CA LYS A 23 -7.26 4.63 -17.20
C LYS A 23 -6.56 5.98 -17.16
N TYR A 24 -6.39 6.55 -15.97
CA TYR A 24 -5.74 7.85 -15.81
C TYR A 24 -4.23 7.81 -16.09
N ILE A 25 -3.54 6.72 -15.73
CA ILE A 25 -2.09 6.58 -15.91
C ILE A 25 -1.70 5.98 -17.26
N ALA A 26 -2.65 5.38 -17.98
CA ALA A 26 -2.42 4.87 -19.33
C ALA A 26 -1.87 5.99 -20.23
N SER A 27 -0.82 5.66 -21.00
CA SER A 27 -0.16 6.58 -21.94
C SER A 27 0.49 7.81 -21.33
N LYS A 28 0.80 7.79 -20.03
CA LYS A 28 1.60 8.84 -19.36
C LYS A 28 3.07 8.49 -19.32
N ALA A 29 3.93 9.50 -19.19
CA ALA A 29 5.37 9.30 -19.08
C ALA A 29 5.80 8.43 -17.87
N SER A 30 4.94 8.32 -16.86
CA SER A 30 5.14 7.45 -15.69
C SER A 30 4.73 5.99 -15.91
N GLU A 31 4.16 5.66 -17.08
CA GLU A 31 3.79 4.29 -17.44
C GLU A 31 5.03 3.47 -17.80
N ASP A 32 5.10 2.25 -17.28
CA ASP A 32 6.12 1.28 -17.66
C ASP A 32 5.78 0.70 -19.05
N PRO A 33 6.62 0.88 -20.08
CA PRO A 33 6.39 0.33 -21.42
C PRO A 33 6.26 -1.20 -21.46
N ALA A 34 6.86 -1.91 -20.50
CA ALA A 34 6.76 -3.37 -20.43
C ALA A 34 5.40 -3.84 -19.89
N PHE A 35 4.71 -2.99 -19.11
CA PHE A 35 3.43 -3.30 -18.47
C PHE A 35 2.43 -2.18 -18.70
N PRO A 36 1.90 -2.05 -19.94
CA PRO A 36 0.92 -1.03 -20.27
C PRO A 36 -0.33 -1.19 -19.41
N LYS A 37 -0.82 -0.07 -18.89
CA LYS A 37 -1.96 -0.01 -17.98
C LYS A 37 -3.23 -0.09 -18.80
N GLN A 38 -4.06 -1.07 -18.47
CA GLN A 38 -5.32 -1.35 -19.14
C GLN A 38 -6.40 -1.66 -18.12
N GLN A 39 -7.65 -1.69 -18.57
CA GLN A 39 -8.77 -2.10 -17.73
C GLN A 39 -8.63 -3.58 -17.36
N PHE A 40 -8.69 -3.87 -16.08
CA PHE A 40 -8.57 -5.21 -15.51
C PHE A 40 -9.94 -5.76 -15.12
N PRO A 41 -10.24 -7.05 -15.29
CA PRO A 41 -9.46 -8.02 -16.07
C PRO A 41 -9.57 -7.75 -17.58
N PRO A 42 -8.51 -8.03 -18.36
CA PRO A 42 -8.61 -8.03 -19.82
C PRO A 42 -9.46 -9.22 -20.30
N VAL A 43 -10.03 -9.10 -21.50
CA VAL A 43 -10.87 -10.14 -22.12
C VAL A 43 -10.12 -11.46 -22.28
N SER A 44 -8.80 -11.41 -22.48
CA SER A 44 -7.93 -12.59 -22.55
C SER A 44 -7.87 -13.39 -21.24
N LEU A 45 -8.14 -12.74 -20.11
CA LEU A 45 -8.09 -13.36 -18.77
C LEU A 45 -9.49 -13.75 -18.29
N CYS A 46 -10.50 -12.93 -18.59
CA CYS A 46 -11.88 -13.21 -18.28
C CYS A 46 -12.79 -12.65 -19.38
N SER A 47 -13.24 -13.52 -20.29
CA SER A 47 -14.18 -13.13 -21.34
C SER A 47 -15.60 -12.91 -20.80
N GLU A 48 -15.96 -13.63 -19.75
CA GLU A 48 -17.29 -13.56 -19.11
C GLU A 48 -17.48 -12.31 -18.26
N CYS A 49 -16.39 -11.65 -17.87
CA CYS A 49 -16.41 -10.43 -17.06
C CYS A 49 -16.91 -9.21 -17.84
N ARG A 50 -17.09 -9.32 -19.16
CA ARG A 50 -17.66 -8.27 -20.00
C ARG A 50 -19.01 -8.69 -20.55
N LYS A 51 -19.96 -7.78 -20.48
CA LYS A 51 -21.26 -7.86 -21.13
C LYS A 51 -21.10 -7.63 -22.64
N GLN A 52 -22.16 -7.90 -23.40
CA GLN A 52 -22.16 -7.76 -24.87
C GLN A 52 -21.95 -6.31 -25.34
N ASP A 53 -22.30 -5.34 -24.50
CA ASP A 53 -22.08 -3.90 -24.71
C ASP A 53 -20.64 -3.45 -24.39
N GLY A 54 -19.80 -4.34 -23.85
CA GLY A 54 -18.41 -4.07 -23.46
C GLY A 54 -18.24 -3.58 -22.02
N GLU A 55 -19.33 -3.32 -21.30
CA GLU A 55 -19.30 -2.95 -19.88
C GLU A 55 -18.96 -4.14 -18.99
N PHE A 56 -18.47 -3.87 -17.78
CA PHE A 56 -18.16 -4.92 -16.83
C PHE A 56 -19.42 -5.49 -16.17
N ASP A 57 -19.43 -6.80 -15.98
CA ASP A 57 -20.39 -7.46 -15.10
C ASP A 57 -19.80 -7.60 -13.68
N GLU A 58 -20.24 -6.75 -12.76
CA GLU A 58 -19.66 -6.68 -11.41
C GLU A 58 -19.78 -7.99 -10.63
N GLU A 59 -20.85 -8.77 -10.82
CA GLU A 59 -21.05 -10.04 -10.11
C GLU A 59 -20.05 -11.09 -10.59
N VAL A 60 -19.89 -11.20 -11.91
CA VAL A 60 -18.91 -12.11 -12.53
C VAL A 60 -17.49 -11.68 -12.20
N VAL A 61 -17.22 -10.37 -12.22
CA VAL A 61 -15.94 -9.79 -11.83
C VAL A 61 -15.61 -10.09 -10.37
N LEU A 62 -16.56 -9.95 -9.44
CA LEU A 62 -16.32 -10.26 -8.04
C LEU A 62 -15.86 -11.72 -7.86
N ASN A 63 -16.58 -12.65 -8.48
CA ASN A 63 -16.24 -14.06 -8.39
C ASN A 63 -14.87 -14.36 -9.03
N PHE A 64 -14.59 -13.72 -10.17
CA PHE A 64 -13.28 -13.77 -10.81
C PHE A 64 -12.18 -13.27 -9.86
N LEU A 65 -12.34 -12.10 -9.23
CA LEU A 65 -11.34 -11.49 -8.35
C LEU A 65 -11.04 -12.39 -7.14
N ILE A 66 -12.08 -12.94 -6.50
CA ILE A 66 -11.91 -13.87 -5.37
C ILE A 66 -11.10 -15.07 -5.82
N ASN A 67 -11.46 -15.72 -6.93
CA ASN A 67 -10.74 -16.90 -7.42
C ASN A 67 -9.32 -16.58 -7.89
N TYR A 68 -9.15 -15.42 -8.54
CA TYR A 68 -7.88 -14.96 -9.09
C TYR A 68 -6.86 -14.63 -8.01
N TYR A 69 -7.28 -13.97 -6.92
CA TYR A 69 -6.37 -13.64 -5.82
C TYR A 69 -6.24 -14.75 -4.77
N ASN A 70 -7.19 -15.69 -4.69
CA ASN A 70 -7.05 -16.89 -3.86
C ASN A 70 -5.97 -17.84 -4.39
N ASN A 71 -5.78 -17.89 -5.71
CA ASN A 71 -4.73 -18.68 -6.34
C ASN A 71 -3.60 -17.75 -6.71
N LEU A 72 -2.40 -17.94 -6.15
CA LEU A 72 -1.21 -17.18 -6.53
C LEU A 72 -0.78 -17.52 -7.97
N LYS A 73 -1.50 -17.00 -8.97
CA LYS A 73 -1.15 -17.11 -10.38
C LYS A 73 -0.20 -15.99 -10.73
N THR A 74 0.97 -16.36 -11.23
CA THR A 74 1.84 -15.43 -11.95
C THR A 74 1.32 -15.34 -13.38
N ASP A 75 0.48 -14.34 -13.65
CA ASP A 75 -0.02 -14.09 -14.99
C ASP A 75 1.13 -13.69 -15.91
N GLY A 76 1.72 -14.68 -16.58
CA GLY A 76 2.54 -14.51 -17.78
C GLY A 76 3.58 -13.40 -17.69
N LEU A 77 4.20 -13.18 -16.52
CA LEU A 77 5.43 -12.40 -16.39
C LEU A 77 6.48 -13.10 -17.26
N ARG A 78 6.53 -12.71 -18.53
CA ARG A 78 7.62 -13.01 -19.45
C ARG A 78 8.87 -12.57 -18.72
N SER A 79 9.62 -13.54 -18.18
CA SER A 79 10.93 -13.41 -17.54
C SER A 79 11.16 -12.09 -16.80
N ALA A 80 11.16 -12.11 -15.46
CA ALA A 80 11.54 -10.96 -14.63
C ALA A 80 12.65 -10.13 -15.30
N PRO A 81 12.43 -8.81 -15.53
CA PRO A 81 13.31 -8.01 -16.35
C PRO A 81 14.75 -8.14 -15.84
N ALA A 82 15.66 -8.54 -16.72
CA ALA A 82 17.08 -8.59 -16.40
C ALA A 82 17.54 -7.15 -16.17
N TYR A 83 18.01 -6.82 -14.97
CA TYR A 83 18.62 -5.53 -14.70
C TYR A 83 20.14 -5.68 -14.73
N LYS A 84 20.82 -4.72 -15.37
CA LYS A 84 22.28 -4.68 -15.41
C LYS A 84 22.77 -4.01 -14.14
N VAL A 85 23.50 -4.75 -13.32
CA VAL A 85 24.20 -4.23 -12.15
C VAL A 85 25.62 -3.95 -12.55
N SER A 86 26.03 -2.69 -12.45
CA SER A 86 27.41 -2.26 -12.64
C SER A 86 28.10 -2.17 -11.28
N ASP A 87 29.18 -2.93 -11.11
CA ASP A 87 30.05 -2.86 -9.94
C ASP A 87 31.21 -1.91 -10.23
N PHE A 88 31.45 -0.97 -9.32
CA PHE A 88 32.52 0.00 -9.40
C PHE A 88 33.44 -0.15 -8.18
N GLU A 89 34.74 -0.34 -8.40
CA GLU A 89 35.78 -0.22 -7.36
C GLU A 89 36.68 0.97 -7.72
N ASP A 90 36.98 1.82 -6.74
CA ASP A 90 37.84 3.01 -6.88
C ASP A 90 37.47 3.92 -8.08
N GLY A 91 36.17 4.02 -8.37
CA GLY A 91 35.64 4.83 -9.48
C GLY A 91 35.83 4.21 -10.86
N LYS A 92 36.31 2.97 -10.97
CA LYS A 92 36.44 2.22 -12.22
C LYS A 92 35.38 1.12 -12.30
N LEU A 93 34.75 1.00 -13.47
CA LEU A 93 33.83 -0.12 -13.79
C LEU A 93 34.60 -1.45 -13.75
N VAL A 94 34.23 -2.34 -12.82
CA VAL A 94 34.87 -3.65 -12.63
C VAL A 94 34.05 -4.76 -13.28
N ALA A 95 32.72 -4.72 -13.14
CA ALA A 95 31.84 -5.74 -13.73
C ALA A 95 30.48 -5.15 -14.12
N VAL A 96 29.86 -5.71 -15.16
CA VAL A 96 28.46 -5.45 -15.50
C VAL A 96 27.76 -6.81 -15.57
N GLU A 97 27.04 -7.15 -14.51
CA GLU A 97 26.31 -8.42 -14.40
C GLU A 97 24.83 -8.22 -14.71
N THR A 98 24.26 -9.06 -15.56
CA THR A 98 22.80 -9.12 -15.75
C THR A 98 22.19 -9.95 -14.63
N LYS A 99 21.64 -9.29 -13.61
CA LYS A 99 20.90 -9.97 -12.55
C LYS A 99 19.43 -10.05 -12.94
N HIS A 100 18.85 -11.23 -12.73
CA HIS A 100 17.40 -11.39 -12.72
C HIS A 100 16.96 -11.32 -11.27
N LEU A 101 15.99 -10.46 -10.93
CA LEU A 101 15.28 -10.63 -9.67
C LEU A 101 14.66 -12.03 -9.76
N SER A 102 15.12 -12.96 -8.93
CA SER A 102 14.46 -14.25 -8.79
C SER A 102 13.07 -13.95 -8.22
N PRO A 103 11.97 -14.13 -8.97
CA PRO A 103 10.64 -14.09 -8.38
C PRO A 103 10.39 -15.43 -7.69
N LYS A 104 11.39 -15.98 -6.99
CA LYS A 104 11.13 -16.97 -5.96
C LYS A 104 10.77 -16.17 -4.73
N LEU A 105 9.56 -15.61 -4.71
CA LEU A 105 8.84 -15.68 -3.44
C LEU A 105 8.91 -17.17 -3.08
N GLN A 106 9.52 -17.49 -1.95
CA GLN A 106 9.45 -18.84 -1.41
C GLN A 106 7.98 -19.05 -1.00
N ILE A 107 7.14 -19.37 -1.98
CA ILE A 107 5.76 -19.80 -1.79
C ILE A 107 5.90 -21.19 -1.18
N GLY A 108 6.00 -21.21 0.15
CA GLY A 108 6.55 -22.31 0.93
C GLY A 108 6.90 -21.97 2.38
N ALA A 109 6.79 -20.71 2.81
CA ALA A 109 6.71 -20.35 4.23
C ALA A 109 5.36 -20.78 4.86
N PHE A 110 4.96 -22.03 4.65
CA PHE A 110 3.88 -22.67 5.42
C PHE A 110 4.37 -23.12 6.80
N ASP A 111 5.68 -23.16 7.01
CA ASP A 111 6.30 -23.40 8.30
C ASP A 111 6.87 -22.07 8.83
N VAL A 112 5.95 -21.14 9.11
CA VAL A 112 6.28 -19.86 9.74
C VAL A 112 6.95 -20.12 11.10
N ASP A 113 6.55 -21.20 11.77
CA ASP A 113 7.08 -21.62 13.07
C ASP A 113 8.57 -21.98 12.98
N ALA A 114 8.99 -22.76 11.98
CA ALA A 114 10.41 -23.07 11.78
C ALA A 114 11.25 -21.85 11.37
N ILE A 115 10.68 -20.92 10.61
CA ILE A 115 11.35 -19.66 10.23
C ILE A 115 11.49 -18.75 11.46
N GLU A 116 10.45 -18.64 12.29
CA GLU A 116 10.45 -17.85 13.51
C GLU A 116 11.41 -18.43 14.57
N GLU A 117 11.53 -19.77 14.64
CA GLU A 117 12.53 -20.44 15.48
C GLU A 117 13.97 -20.22 14.95
N ALA A 118 14.17 -20.20 13.62
CA ALA A 118 15.47 -19.90 13.02
C ALA A 118 15.87 -18.42 13.26
N ASP A 119 14.94 -17.48 13.13
CA ASP A 119 15.17 -16.06 13.44
C ASP A 119 15.43 -15.82 14.93
N GLN A 120 14.74 -16.54 15.83
CA GLN A 120 15.06 -16.52 17.27
C GLN A 120 16.43 -17.11 17.59
N LYS A 121 16.85 -18.17 16.89
CA LYS A 121 18.21 -18.73 17.05
C LYS A 121 19.28 -17.76 16.56
N VAL A 122 19.09 -17.11 15.40
CA VAL A 122 19.98 -16.05 14.93
C VAL A 122 20.02 -14.88 15.90
N THR A 123 18.88 -14.45 16.45
CA THR A 123 18.80 -13.36 17.42
C THR A 123 19.49 -13.70 18.75
N ASN A 124 19.40 -14.95 19.20
CA ASN A 124 20.04 -15.43 20.43
C ASN A 124 21.54 -15.73 20.25
N GLU A 125 21.98 -16.19 19.07
CA GLU A 125 23.41 -16.37 18.75
C GLU A 125 24.12 -15.03 18.47
N PHE A 126 23.40 -14.03 17.94
CA PHE A 126 23.92 -12.70 17.62
C PHE A 126 23.62 -11.67 18.73
N GLY A 127 23.60 -12.11 19.99
CA GLY A 127 23.35 -11.27 21.16
C GLY A 127 24.45 -10.24 21.48
N ASP A 128 25.54 -10.19 20.71
CA ASP A 128 26.64 -9.24 20.93
C ASP A 128 27.31 -8.77 19.62
N ILE A 129 26.52 -8.34 18.63
CA ILE A 129 27.05 -7.38 17.64
C ILE A 129 26.46 -6.01 17.91
N ARG A 130 27.19 -5.34 18.80
CA ARG A 130 27.39 -3.90 18.87
C ARG A 130 27.29 -3.23 17.50
N GLU A 131 26.72 -2.02 17.51
CA GLU A 131 27.06 -0.97 16.55
C GLU A 131 26.42 -1.08 15.16
N TRP A 132 25.16 -0.64 15.06
CA TRP A 132 24.79 0.23 13.94
C TRP A 132 25.62 1.52 14.04
N ARG A 133 26.90 1.42 13.67
CA ARG A 133 27.80 2.57 13.55
C ARG A 133 27.35 3.35 12.31
N PHE A 134 26.90 4.58 12.56
CA PHE A 134 26.60 5.67 11.62
C PHE A 134 25.22 5.68 10.93
N ILE A 135 24.21 6.14 11.67
CA ILE A 135 23.43 7.32 11.24
C ILE A 135 23.34 8.26 12.45
N ASP A 136 24.24 9.25 12.52
CA ASP A 136 24.11 10.35 13.45
C ASP A 136 22.85 11.16 13.10
N ASN A 137 21.91 11.23 14.04
CA ASN A 137 20.99 12.36 14.16
C ASN A 137 20.91 12.75 15.63
N GLY A 138 21.66 13.79 15.95
CA GLY A 138 21.82 14.31 17.30
C GLY A 138 20.54 14.81 17.94
N ALA A 139 20.50 14.56 19.26
CA ALA A 139 20.12 15.52 20.28
C ALA A 139 18.67 16.04 20.32
N TYR A 140 17.74 15.28 20.93
CA TYR A 140 16.74 15.83 21.89
C TYR A 140 16.20 14.74 22.83
N GLY A 141 16.99 14.33 23.84
CA GLY A 141 16.54 13.41 24.89
C GLY A 141 16.58 14.08 26.26
N ARG A 142 15.70 15.05 26.55
CA ARG A 142 15.65 15.70 27.86
C ARG A 142 14.73 14.92 28.81
N ARG A 143 15.33 14.24 29.79
CA ARG A 143 14.63 13.70 30.98
C ARG A 143 13.96 14.85 31.75
N TYR A 144 12.67 14.73 32.05
CA TYR A 144 12.00 15.60 33.01
C TYR A 144 11.79 14.84 34.32
N ASN A 145 12.66 15.12 35.29
CA ASN A 145 12.41 14.84 36.70
C ASN A 145 11.66 16.02 37.33
N GLY A 146 10.63 15.69 38.13
CA GLY A 146 10.18 16.45 39.30
C GLY A 146 9.63 17.87 39.09
N GLY A 147 8.31 18.03 39.17
CA GLY A 147 7.66 19.35 39.22
C GLY A 147 6.25 19.32 39.79
N SER A 148 6.16 19.64 41.09
CA SER A 148 5.00 20.05 41.92
C SER A 148 3.56 19.85 41.41
N SER A 149 2.77 19.20 42.27
CA SER A 149 1.35 18.82 42.14
C SER A 149 0.34 19.92 41.77
N VAL A 150 0.74 21.18 41.65
CA VAL A 150 -0.17 22.32 41.35
C VAL A 150 -0.16 22.69 39.84
N LYS A 151 0.86 22.30 39.07
CA LYS A 151 0.96 22.60 37.61
C LYS A 151 0.24 21.58 36.71
N ARG A 152 -0.15 20.42 37.25
CA ARG A 152 -0.87 19.37 36.51
C ARG A 152 -2.32 19.78 36.18
N SER A 153 -3.00 20.51 37.05
CA SER A 153 -4.41 20.88 36.86
C SER A 153 -4.64 21.86 35.71
N PHE A 154 -3.78 22.87 35.55
CA PHE A 154 -3.90 23.81 34.42
C PHE A 154 -3.60 23.13 33.08
N SER A 155 -2.62 22.23 33.05
CA SER A 155 -2.25 21.51 31.81
C SER A 155 -3.40 20.62 31.33
N ILE A 156 -4.12 19.95 32.23
CA ILE A 156 -5.25 19.09 31.87
C ILE A 156 -6.44 19.93 31.37
N LEU A 157 -6.71 21.07 31.99
CA LEU A 157 -7.77 21.99 31.53
C LEU A 157 -7.45 22.60 30.17
N TRP A 158 -6.20 22.99 29.91
CA TRP A 158 -5.81 23.49 28.60
C TRP A 158 -5.84 22.40 27.52
N LEU A 159 -5.42 21.18 27.84
CA LEU A 159 -5.51 20.05 26.90
C LEU A 159 -6.97 19.67 26.60
N SER A 160 -7.89 19.76 27.56
CA SER A 160 -9.31 19.51 27.30
C SER A 160 -9.94 20.58 26.40
N VAL A 161 -9.59 21.86 26.60
CA VAL A 161 -10.02 22.96 25.72
C VAL A 161 -9.50 22.77 24.30
N ILE A 162 -8.22 22.42 24.14
CA ILE A 162 -7.62 22.14 22.82
C ILE A 162 -8.33 20.96 22.14
N ALA A 163 -8.59 19.88 22.89
CA ALA A 163 -9.29 18.71 22.36
C ALA A 163 -10.71 19.07 21.87
N VAL A 164 -11.45 19.89 22.63
CA VAL A 164 -12.78 20.37 22.22
C VAL A 164 -12.69 21.23 20.95
N VAL A 165 -11.73 22.14 20.85
CA VAL A 165 -11.53 22.96 19.63
C VAL A 165 -11.20 22.09 18.42
N VAL A 166 -10.30 21.11 18.58
CA VAL A 166 -9.96 20.15 17.50
C VAL A 166 -11.19 19.34 17.10
N LEU A 167 -12.02 18.89 18.04
CA LEU A 167 -13.28 18.20 17.75
C LEU A 167 -14.26 19.10 17.00
N PHE A 168 -14.41 20.36 17.39
CA PHE A 168 -15.27 21.30 16.66
C PHE A 168 -14.77 21.58 15.24
N ILE A 169 -13.46 21.76 15.05
CA ILE A 169 -12.84 21.90 13.73
C ILE A 169 -13.08 20.63 12.91
N TYR A 170 -12.86 19.46 13.50
CA TYR A 170 -13.07 18.16 12.84
C TYR A 170 -14.54 17.95 12.46
N MET A 171 -15.48 18.27 13.34
CA MET A 171 -16.92 18.19 13.05
C MET A 171 -17.34 19.16 11.94
N LYS A 172 -16.79 20.38 11.94
CA LYS A 172 -17.04 21.37 10.88
C LYS A 172 -16.42 20.96 9.55
N TYR A 173 -15.19 20.45 9.57
CA TYR A 173 -14.51 19.86 8.41
C TYR A 173 -15.31 18.68 7.85
N ARG A 174 -15.73 17.74 8.71
CA ARG A 174 -16.57 16.60 8.34
C ARG A 174 -17.89 17.05 7.69
N ARG A 175 -18.56 18.05 8.26
CA ARG A 175 -19.82 18.60 7.72
C ARG A 175 -19.62 19.30 6.37
N ASN A 176 -18.52 20.01 6.17
CA ASN A 176 -18.21 20.64 4.89
C ASN A 176 -17.71 19.64 3.83
N ARG A 177 -16.99 18.58 4.22
CA ARG A 177 -16.56 17.49 3.34
C ARG A 177 -17.75 16.75 2.71
N PHE A 178 -18.86 16.61 3.44
CA PHE A 178 -20.11 16.08 2.87
C PHE A 178 -20.73 16.98 1.80
N LYS A 179 -20.52 18.30 1.85
CA LYS A 179 -21.01 19.23 0.81
C LYS A 179 -20.15 19.19 -0.45
N ILE A 180 -18.83 19.10 -0.27
CA ILE A 180 -17.86 18.98 -1.37
C ILE A 180 -18.04 17.65 -2.12
N TRP A 181 -18.30 16.54 -1.42
CA TRP A 181 -18.55 15.26 -2.08
C TRP A 181 -19.86 15.22 -2.88
N LYS A 182 -20.89 16.01 -2.50
CA LYS A 182 -22.10 16.13 -3.31
C LYS A 182 -21.87 16.81 -4.66
N THR A 183 -20.90 17.71 -4.78
CA THR A 183 -20.58 18.35 -6.08
C THR A 183 -19.76 17.46 -7.00
N PHE A 184 -18.97 16.52 -6.46
CA PHE A 184 -18.27 15.52 -7.28
C PHE A 184 -19.25 14.42 -7.75
N TYR A 185 -20.06 13.87 -6.84
CA TYR A 185 -21.00 12.80 -7.18
C TYR A 185 -22.11 13.25 -8.15
N TYR A 186 -22.45 14.56 -8.19
CA TYR A 186 -23.46 15.11 -9.11
C TYR A 186 -22.97 15.40 -10.54
N ASN A 187 -21.65 15.38 -10.78
CA ASN A 187 -21.09 15.64 -12.11
C ASN A 187 -20.68 14.36 -12.85
N ASP A 188 -20.47 13.25 -12.15
CA ASP A 188 -19.92 12.03 -12.75
C ASP A 188 -20.97 11.05 -13.32
N TYR A 189 -22.27 11.20 -13.04
CA TYR A 189 -23.32 10.35 -13.64
C TYR A 189 -23.82 10.86 -15.01
N LYS A 190 -23.16 11.88 -15.58
CA LYS A 190 -23.57 12.51 -16.85
C LYS A 190 -22.56 12.33 -17.97
N LEU A 191 -21.72 11.31 -17.89
CA LEU A 191 -20.84 10.85 -18.97
C LEU A 191 -21.04 9.36 -19.18
#